data_AF-A0A2K5MKZ0-F1
#
_entry.id   AF-A0A2K5MKZ0-F1
#
_cell.length_a   1.000
_cell.length_b   1.000
_cell.length_c   1.000
_cell.angle_alpha   90.00
_cell.angle_beta   90.00
_cell.angle_gamma   90.00
#
_symmetry.space_group_name_H-M   'P 1'
#
loop_
_entity.id
_entity.type
_entity.pdbx_description
1 polymer ?
#
loop_
_entity_poly.entity_id
_entity_poly.type
_entity_poly.pdbx_seq_one_letter_code
_entity_poly.pdbx_strand_id
1 'polypeptide(L)'
;MAGSKAGKGSGTAKTKAVSCSQRVSLQFPVGHIHRHLKSRTTSHRRVGTTAAVYSTAILEYLTAEGLELAGNASKDLKVKYEELDSLIKGTIAGGGLRCSRHY
;
A
#
# COMPACT_ATOMS: atom_id res chain seq x y z
N MET A 1 -52.58 -19.73 -18.32
CA MET A 1 -52.29 -19.08 -17.02
C MET A 1 -50.95 -18.37 -17.15
N ALA A 2 -50.88 -17.16 -17.71
CA ALA A 2 -51.08 -15.88 -17.01
C ALA A 2 -50.10 -15.66 -15.83
N GLY A 3 -48.99 -15.01 -16.17
CA GLY A 3 -48.10 -14.10 -15.42
C GLY A 3 -48.03 -14.10 -13.89
N SER A 4 -46.80 -13.92 -13.39
CA SER A 4 -46.49 -12.88 -12.40
C SER A 4 -45.02 -12.46 -12.48
N LYS A 5 -44.84 -11.24 -13.00
CA LYS A 5 -43.62 -10.45 -13.04
C LYS A 5 -43.34 -9.90 -11.64
N ALA A 6 -42.12 -10.02 -11.14
CA ALA A 6 -41.63 -9.18 -10.03
C ALA A 6 -40.15 -8.84 -10.26
N GLY A 7 -39.92 -7.97 -11.24
CA GLY A 7 -38.74 -7.12 -11.17
C GLY A 7 -38.85 -6.24 -9.94
N LYS A 8 -37.91 -6.36 -9.01
CA LYS A 8 -37.72 -5.40 -7.93
C LYS A 8 -36.30 -4.85 -8.02
N GLY A 9 -36.09 -4.02 -9.04
CA GLY A 9 -35.07 -2.99 -8.99
C GLY A 9 -35.50 -1.96 -7.94
N SER A 10 -35.15 -2.19 -6.68
CA SER A 10 -35.22 -1.15 -5.67
C SER A 10 -33.95 -0.32 -5.77
N GLY A 11 -34.03 0.77 -6.53
CA GLY A 11 -33.04 1.83 -6.58
C GLY A 11 -32.98 2.59 -5.25
N THR A 12 -32.49 1.95 -4.20
CA THR A 12 -31.87 2.67 -3.09
C THR A 12 -30.49 3.07 -3.55
N ALA A 13 -30.13 4.35 -3.38
CA ALA A 13 -28.77 4.81 -3.62
C ALA A 13 -27.82 3.85 -2.87
N LYS A 14 -27.04 3.05 -3.61
CA LYS A 14 -26.16 2.06 -2.99
C LYS A 14 -25.21 2.82 -2.09
N THR A 15 -25.35 2.66 -0.78
CA THR A 15 -24.39 3.20 0.18
C THR A 15 -23.02 2.69 -0.24
N LYS A 16 -22.07 3.61 -0.44
CA LYS A 16 -20.74 3.25 -0.92
C LYS A 16 -20.18 2.15 -0.02
N ALA A 17 -19.83 1.01 -0.63
CA ALA A 17 -19.28 -0.11 0.12
C ALA A 17 -17.94 0.32 0.72
N VAL A 18 -17.86 0.38 2.05
CA VAL A 18 -16.61 0.67 2.76
C VAL A 18 -15.88 -0.65 2.98
N SER A 19 -14.64 -0.74 2.51
CA SER A 19 -13.84 -1.94 2.71
C SER A 19 -13.55 -2.18 4.19
N CYS A 20 -13.32 -3.43 4.60
CA CYS A 20 -13.02 -3.74 6.00
C CYS A 20 -11.76 -3.00 6.48
N SER A 21 -10.73 -2.86 5.63
CA SER A 21 -9.52 -2.09 5.90
C SER A 21 -9.83 -0.62 6.20
N GLN A 22 -10.65 0.02 5.36
CA GLN A 22 -11.06 1.40 5.57
C GLN A 22 -11.87 1.60 6.86
N ARG A 23 -12.68 0.60 7.25
CA ARG A 23 -13.45 0.66 8.51
C ARG A 23 -12.58 0.57 9.76
N VAL A 24 -11.41 -0.05 9.67
CA VAL A 24 -10.47 -0.21 10.80
C VAL A 24 -9.24 0.68 10.66
N SER A 25 -9.22 1.58 9.67
CA SER A 25 -8.12 2.52 9.41
C SER A 25 -6.74 1.86 9.23
N LEU A 26 -6.70 0.67 8.63
CA LEU A 26 -5.45 -0.02 8.28
C LEU A 26 -5.16 0.16 6.80
N GLN A 27 -3.90 0.46 6.46
CA GLN A 27 -3.47 0.51 5.05
C GLN A 27 -3.37 -0.89 4.43
N PHE A 28 -3.04 -1.90 5.22
CA PHE A 28 -2.93 -3.25 4.70
C PHE A 28 -4.31 -3.86 4.41
N PRO A 29 -4.44 -4.68 3.35
CA PRO A 29 -5.72 -5.22 2.91
C PRO A 29 -6.21 -6.38 3.81
N VAL A 30 -7.09 -6.09 4.77
CA VAL A 30 -7.65 -7.04 5.75
C VAL A 30 -8.38 -8.21 5.07
N GLY A 31 -9.16 -7.93 4.02
CA GLY A 31 -9.88 -8.97 3.27
C GLY A 31 -8.94 -9.97 2.59
N HIS A 32 -7.78 -9.51 2.15
CA HIS A 32 -6.76 -10.34 1.53
C HIS A 32 -6.11 -11.28 2.57
N ILE A 33 -5.74 -10.73 3.72
CA ILE A 33 -5.19 -11.50 4.85
C ILE A 33 -6.22 -12.50 5.36
N HIS A 34 -7.50 -12.11 5.48
CA HIS A 34 -8.57 -13.01 5.91
C HIS A 34 -8.72 -14.21 4.98
N ARG A 35 -8.66 -14.01 3.66
CA ARG A 35 -8.69 -15.09 2.66
C ARG A 35 -7.49 -16.04 2.82
N HIS A 36 -6.30 -15.50 3.03
CA HIS A 36 -5.10 -16.32 3.28
C HIS A 36 -5.20 -17.14 4.56
N LEU A 37 -5.71 -16.54 5.65
CA LEU A 37 -5.93 -17.26 6.91
C LEU A 37 -6.94 -18.40 6.74
N LYS A 38 -8.01 -18.18 5.96
CA LYS A 38 -8.97 -19.25 5.63
C LYS A 38 -8.37 -20.36 4.77
N SER A 39 -7.48 -20.04 3.84
CA SER A 39 -6.82 -21.04 3.00
C SER A 39 -5.81 -21.90 3.75
N ARG A 40 -5.23 -21.37 4.84
CA ARG A 40 -4.19 -22.06 5.62
C ARG A 40 -4.72 -22.81 6.84
N THR A 41 -5.99 -22.63 7.21
CA THR A 41 -6.58 -23.33 8.34
C THR A 41 -6.97 -24.76 7.96
N THR A 42 -6.59 -25.74 8.77
CA THR A 42 -6.92 -27.14 8.54
C THR A 42 -8.33 -27.45 9.05
N SER A 43 -9.01 -28.39 8.38
CA SER A 43 -10.24 -29.05 8.86
C SER A 43 -11.36 -28.12 9.34
N HIS A 44 -12.17 -27.58 8.41
CA HIS A 44 -13.46 -26.91 8.67
C HIS A 44 -13.45 -25.76 9.69
N ARG A 45 -12.28 -25.32 10.15
CA ARG A 45 -12.15 -24.33 11.20
C ARG A 45 -12.47 -22.95 10.65
N ARG A 46 -13.34 -22.23 11.35
CA ARG A 46 -13.77 -20.89 10.94
C ARG A 46 -12.73 -19.87 11.41
N VAL A 47 -12.38 -18.93 10.52
CA VAL A 47 -11.53 -17.78 10.85
C VAL A 47 -12.41 -16.57 11.11
N GLY A 48 -12.37 -16.05 12.33
CA GLY A 48 -13.08 -14.83 12.70
C GLY A 48 -12.50 -13.59 12.02
N THR A 49 -13.35 -12.61 11.71
CA THR A 49 -12.92 -11.35 11.08
C THR A 49 -11.94 -10.58 11.95
N THR A 50 -12.13 -10.58 13.27
CA THR A 50 -11.22 -9.92 14.23
C THR A 50 -9.81 -10.50 14.21
N ALA A 51 -9.68 -11.82 13.97
CA ALA A 51 -8.37 -12.45 13.86
C ALA A 51 -7.59 -11.90 12.65
N ALA A 52 -8.26 -11.70 11.51
CA ALA A 52 -7.65 -11.10 10.34
C ALA A 52 -7.28 -9.62 10.56
N VAL A 53 -8.13 -8.85 11.26
CA VAL A 53 -7.81 -7.46 11.64
C VAL A 53 -6.57 -7.42 12.52
N TYR A 54 -6.50 -8.27 13.55
CA TYR A 54 -5.36 -8.35 14.46
C TYR A 54 -4.06 -8.71 13.74
N SER A 55 -4.08 -9.74 12.89
CA SER A 55 -2.91 -10.11 12.09
C SER A 55 -2.49 -8.99 11.13
N THR A 56 -3.45 -8.29 10.52
CA THR A 56 -3.15 -7.19 9.60
C THR A 56 -2.50 -6.02 10.34
N ALA A 57 -3.00 -5.66 11.52
CA ALA A 57 -2.44 -4.59 12.35
C ALA A 57 -0.99 -4.88 12.77
N ILE A 58 -0.68 -6.13 13.15
CA ILE A 58 0.70 -6.53 13.49
C ILE A 58 1.63 -6.39 12.28
N LEU A 59 1.20 -6.87 11.12
CA LEU A 59 2.00 -6.78 9.89
C LEU A 59 2.26 -5.33 9.49
N GLU A 60 1.26 -4.47 9.63
CA GLU A 60 1.38 -3.04 9.32
C GLU A 60 2.34 -2.35 10.28
N TYR A 61 2.22 -2.61 11.59
CA TYR A 61 3.12 -2.08 12.60
C TYR A 61 4.58 -2.48 12.35
N LEU A 62 4.85 -3.77 12.15
CA LEU A 62 6.22 -4.26 11.92
C LEU A 62 6.82 -3.69 10.63
N THR A 63 6.01 -3.51 9.60
CA THR A 63 6.48 -2.93 8.34
C THR A 63 6.80 -1.45 8.51
N ALA A 64 5.97 -0.71 9.24
CA ALA A 64 6.20 0.71 9.52
C ALA A 64 7.52 0.91 10.31
N GLU A 65 7.71 0.14 11.38
CA GLU A 65 8.92 0.17 12.21
C GLU A 65 10.17 -0.15 11.37
N GLY A 66 10.12 -1.22 10.57
CA GLY A 66 11.23 -1.61 9.72
C GLY A 66 11.58 -0.56 8.65
N LEU A 67 10.57 0.06 8.04
CA LEU A 67 10.77 1.12 7.04
C LEU A 67 11.29 2.41 7.66
N GLU A 68 10.88 2.75 8.88
CA GLU A 68 11.39 3.92 9.60
C GLU A 68 12.88 3.78 9.91
N LEU A 69 13.28 2.64 10.48
CA LEU A 69 14.67 2.35 10.78
C LEU A 69 15.54 2.31 9.51
N ALA A 70 15.06 1.62 8.46
CA ALA A 70 15.77 1.56 7.18
C ALA A 70 15.85 2.95 6.51
N GLY A 71 14.80 3.75 6.62
CA GLY A 71 14.75 5.12 6.12
C GLY A 71 15.74 6.04 6.83
N ASN A 72 15.85 5.93 8.15
CA ASN A 72 16.82 6.68 8.95
C ASN A 72 18.26 6.28 8.59
N ALA A 73 18.57 4.98 8.54
CA ALA A 73 19.88 4.51 8.09
C ALA A 73 20.23 4.94 6.65
N SER A 74 19.23 4.99 5.76
CA SER A 74 19.43 5.46 4.38
C SER A 74 19.66 6.97 4.29
N LYS A 75 19.06 7.78 5.17
CA LYS A 75 19.33 9.21 5.27
C LYS A 75 20.75 9.47 5.77
N ASP A 76 21.22 8.67 6.72
CA ASP A 76 22.59 8.78 7.24
C ASP A 76 23.64 8.47 6.15
N LEU A 77 23.28 7.66 5.14
CA LEU A 77 24.13 7.36 3.97
C LEU A 77 24.06 8.40 2.84
N LYS A 78 23.16 9.40 2.88
CA LYS A 78 23.00 10.42 1.81
C LYS A 78 24.17 11.39 1.67
N VAL A 79 25.10 11.43 2.62
CA VAL A 79 26.28 12.33 2.56
C VAL A 79 27.07 12.17 1.25
N LYS A 80 27.09 10.96 0.67
CA LYS A 80 27.90 10.67 -0.53
C LYS A 80 27.32 11.17 -1.85
N TYR A 81 26.00 11.36 -1.97
CA TYR A 81 25.40 11.82 -3.24
C TYR A 81 25.47 13.35 -3.40
N GLU A 82 25.34 14.11 -2.31
CA GLU A 82 25.51 15.57 -2.32
C GLU A 82 26.97 15.97 -2.51
N GLU A 83 27.89 15.20 -1.93
CA GLU A 83 29.33 15.41 -2.09
C GLU A 83 29.77 15.14 -3.54
N LEU A 84 29.25 14.08 -4.17
CA LEU A 84 29.47 13.81 -5.60
C LEU A 84 28.80 14.84 -6.52
N ASP A 85 27.59 15.31 -6.22
CA ASP A 85 26.94 16.37 -7.02
C ASP A 85 27.69 17.71 -6.92
N SER A 86 28.18 18.07 -5.73
CA SER A 86 29.08 19.22 -5.55
C SER A 86 30.43 19.03 -6.24
N LEU A 87 31.00 17.82 -6.22
CA LEU A 87 32.25 17.51 -6.92
C LEU A 87 32.09 17.59 -8.44
N ILE A 88 30.97 17.08 -8.97
CA ILE A 88 30.64 17.12 -10.40
C ILE A 88 30.38 18.57 -10.84
N LYS A 89 29.60 19.35 -10.08
CA LYS A 89 29.38 20.78 -10.37
C LYS A 89 30.66 21.61 -10.27
N GLY A 90 31.50 21.35 -9.27
CA GLY A 90 32.81 21.99 -9.12
C GLY A 90 33.79 21.65 -10.24
N THR A 91 33.73 20.42 -10.76
CA THR A 91 34.58 19.94 -11.87
C THR A 91 34.08 20.44 -13.23
N ILE A 92 32.76 20.55 -13.45
CA ILE A 92 32.16 20.99 -14.73
C ILE A 92 32.04 22.52 -14.86
N ALA A 93 32.25 23.28 -13.78
CA ALA A 93 32.31 24.75 -13.84
C ALA A 93 33.45 25.30 -14.72
N GLY A 94 34.41 24.46 -15.16
CA GLY A 94 35.46 24.82 -16.12
C GLY A 94 35.22 24.36 -17.58
N GLY A 95 34.15 23.61 -17.87
CA GLY A 95 33.98 22.95 -19.18
C GLY A 95 32.54 22.98 -19.66
N GLY A 96 32.17 24.04 -20.40
CA GLY A 96 30.85 24.21 -20.96
C GLY A 96 30.51 23.14 -22.02
N LEU A 97 29.55 22.29 -21.73
CA LEU A 97 28.81 21.52 -22.73
C LEU A 97 27.38 22.04 -22.80
N ARG A 98 27.18 23.09 -23.60
CA ARG A 98 25.87 23.46 -24.12
C ARG A 98 25.45 22.37 -25.12
N CYS A 99 24.67 21.39 -24.66
CA CYS A 99 23.88 20.56 -25.56
C CYS A 99 22.66 21.35 -26.02
N SER A 100 22.82 22.12 -27.09
CA SER A 100 21.73 22.71 -27.85
C SER A 100 21.09 21.61 -28.69
N ARG A 101 19.90 21.14 -28.30
CA ARG A 101 19.09 20.26 -29.15
C ARG A 101 18.12 21.11 -29.95
N HIS A 102 18.52 21.46 -31.17
CA HIS A 102 17.57 21.70 -32.25
C HIS A 102 17.27 20.36 -32.90
N TYR A 103 16.03 19.88 -32.73
CA TYR A 103 15.13 19.28 -33.72
C TYR A 103 13.81 18.99 -32.99
#